data_AF-A0A9X4D6N7-F1
#
_entry.id   AF-A0A9X4D6N7-F1
#
_cell.length_a   1.000
_cell.length_b   1.000
_cell.length_c   1.000
_cell.angle_alpha   90.00
_cell.angle_beta   90.00
_cell.angle_gamma   90.00
#
_symmetry.space_group_name_H-M   'P 1'
#
loop_
_entity.id
_entity.type
_entity.pdbx_description
1 polymer ?
#
loop_
_entity_poly.entity_id
_entity_poly.type
_entity_poly.pdbx_seq_one_letter_code
_entity_poly.pdbx_strand_id
1 'polypeptide(L)'
;MSTRCLICDSPAVVSADAVKAVVLLISTLHGFLRAARQLQPADASSGDTTSMENVFTLLANGVKASEQKWTENQTFLKDVQHFQFRQYGCLCLRCGALFDENAEA
;
A
#
# COMPACT_ATOMS: atom_id res chain seq x y z
N MET A 1 -4.12 4.62 21.37
CA MET A 1 -2.91 5.19 22.03
C MET A 1 -1.77 5.16 21.02
N SER A 2 -0.82 6.10 21.06
CA SER A 2 0.33 6.07 20.15
C SER A 2 1.41 5.13 20.70
N THR A 3 1.71 4.06 19.98
CA THR A 3 2.76 3.09 20.34
C THR A 3 4.11 3.78 20.38
N ARG A 4 4.87 3.58 21.47
CA ARG A 4 6.21 4.16 21.67
C ARG A 4 7.23 3.07 21.87
N CYS A 5 8.46 3.34 21.43
CA CYS A 5 9.57 2.41 21.63
C CYS A 5 10.00 2.39 23.10
N LEU A 6 10.00 1.22 23.74
CA LEU A 6 10.43 1.06 25.13
C LEU A 6 11.93 1.34 25.36
N ILE A 7 12.75 1.32 24.30
CA ILE A 7 14.21 1.51 24.41
C ILE A 7 14.59 2.99 24.33
N CYS A 8 13.97 3.75 23.43
CA CYS A 8 14.36 5.15 23.16
C CYS A 8 13.22 6.17 23.34
N ASP A 9 12.08 5.73 23.86
CA ASP A 9 10.83 6.51 24.06
C ASP A 9 10.36 7.28 22.81
N SER A 10 10.78 6.81 21.63
CA SER A 10 10.45 7.45 20.36
C SER A 10 9.04 7.06 19.91
N PRO A 11 8.23 8.01 19.41
CA PRO A 11 6.95 7.72 18.75
C PRO A 11 7.13 7.24 17.31
N ALA A 12 8.35 7.25 16.77
CA ALA A 12 8.65 6.79 15.41
C ALA A 12 8.68 5.25 15.37
N VAL A 13 7.49 4.64 15.51
CA VAL A 13 7.25 3.20 15.48
C VAL A 13 6.36 2.90 14.29
N VAL A 14 6.70 1.86 13.53
CA VAL A 14 5.88 1.34 12.44
C VAL A 14 5.52 -0.11 12.73
N SER A 15 4.26 -0.47 12.52
CA SER A 15 3.82 -1.87 12.62
C SER A 15 3.89 -2.57 11.27
N ALA A 16 4.03 -3.89 11.28
CA ALA A 16 4.00 -4.71 10.06
C ALA A 16 2.69 -4.50 9.27
N ASP A 17 1.57 -4.32 9.99
CA ASP A 17 0.27 -4.05 9.38
C ASP A 17 0.17 -2.65 8.79
N ALA A 18 0.80 -1.64 9.41
CA ALA A 18 0.92 -0.32 8.79
C ALA A 18 1.70 -0.39 7.47
N VAL A 19 2.78 -1.19 7.40
CA VAL A 19 3.52 -1.40 6.15
C VAL A 19 2.64 -2.10 5.10
N LYS A 20 1.92 -3.17 5.47
CA LYS A 20 0.97 -3.84 4.55
C LYS A 20 -0.08 -2.87 4.00
N ALA A 21 -0.65 -2.02 4.87
CA ALA A 21 -1.65 -1.03 4.48
C ALA A 21 -1.06 0.00 3.49
N VAL A 22 0.14 0.50 3.74
CA VAL A 22 0.84 1.41 2.81
C VAL A 22 1.10 0.74 1.46
N VAL A 23 1.56 -0.50 1.45
CA VAL A 23 1.79 -1.25 0.20
C VAL A 23 0.49 -1.47 -0.57
N LEU A 24 -0.62 -1.77 0.12
CA LEU A 24 -1.94 -1.90 -0.49
C LEU A 24 -2.39 -0.58 -1.12
N LEU A 25 -2.23 0.54 -0.42
CA LEU A 25 -2.55 1.89 -0.91
C LEU A 25 -1.72 2.25 -2.15
N ILE A 26 -0.41 1.96 -2.14
CA ILE A 26 0.45 2.20 -3.31
C ILE A 26 0.05 1.30 -4.48
N SER A 27 -0.26 0.02 -4.23
CA SER A 27 -0.68 -0.94 -5.26
C SER A 27 -1.98 -0.53 -5.91
N THR A 28 -2.95 -0.07 -5.09
CA THR A 28 -4.24 0.41 -5.57
C THR A 28 -4.07 1.66 -6.41
N LEU A 29 -3.40 2.70 -5.89
CA LEU A 29 -3.13 3.93 -6.62
C LEU A 29 -2.40 3.69 -7.95
N HIS A 30 -1.38 2.82 -7.94
CA HIS A 30 -0.66 2.45 -9.16
C HIS A 30 -1.58 1.79 -10.21
N GLY A 31 -2.47 0.88 -9.77
CA GLY A 31 -3.46 0.24 -10.66
C GLY A 31 -4.40 1.25 -11.31
N PHE A 32 -4.97 2.16 -10.53
CA PHE A 32 -5.86 3.21 -11.04
C PHE A 32 -5.15 4.20 -11.97
N LEU A 33 -3.94 4.66 -11.61
CA LEU A 33 -3.17 5.56 -12.47
C LEU A 33 -2.79 4.89 -13.80
N ARG A 34 -2.48 3.58 -13.78
CA ARG A 34 -2.22 2.81 -15.00
C ARG A 34 -3.47 2.72 -15.88
N ALA A 35 -4.63 2.43 -15.30
CA ALA A 35 -5.89 2.35 -16.03
C ALA A 35 -6.28 3.71 -16.64
N ALA A 36 -6.12 4.80 -15.89
CA ALA A 36 -6.40 6.15 -16.38
C ALA A 36 -5.52 6.54 -17.57
N ARG A 37 -4.22 6.19 -17.56
CA ARG A 37 -3.31 6.45 -18.68
C ARG A 37 -3.68 5.67 -19.95
N GLN A 38 -4.27 4.48 -19.81
CA GLN A 38 -4.70 3.67 -20.96
C GLN A 38 -5.96 4.22 -21.62
N LEU A 39 -6.73 5.06 -20.93
CA LEU A 39 -7.94 5.70 -21.43
C LEU A 39 -7.69 7.07 -22.06
N GLN A 40 -6.49 7.64 -21.93
CA GLN A 40 -6.11 8.82 -22.72
C GLN A 40 -5.79 8.38 -24.15
N PRO A 41 -6.62 8.72 -25.16
CA PRO A 41 -6.25 8.48 -26.55
C PRO A 41 -5.11 9.44 -26.93
N ALA A 42 -4.22 9.00 -27.82
CA ALA A 42 -3.17 9.85 -28.39
C ALA A 42 -3.73 11.01 -29.24
N ASP A 43 -5.00 10.94 -29.64
CA ASP A 43 -5.70 11.95 -30.44
C ASP A 43 -6.88 12.54 -29.67
N ALA A 44 -6.61 13.54 -28.84
CA ALA A 44 -7.62 14.34 -28.13
C ALA A 44 -8.27 15.38 -29.07
N SER A 45 -8.84 14.91 -30.18
CA SER A 45 -9.56 15.72 -31.18
C SER A 45 -10.99 15.23 -31.40
N SER A 46 -11.72 14.94 -30.33
CA SER A 46 -13.19 14.91 -30.40
C SER A 46 -13.74 15.13 -29.01
N GLY A 47 -14.63 16.12 -28.88
CA GLY A 47 -15.27 16.53 -27.64
C GLY A 47 -16.29 15.50 -27.17
N ASP A 48 -15.80 14.31 -26.81
CA ASP A 48 -16.65 13.24 -26.35
C ASP A 48 -16.85 13.39 -24.85
N THR A 49 -18.10 13.69 -24.48
CA THR A 49 -18.59 13.67 -23.10
C THR A 49 -18.16 12.38 -22.44
N THR A 50 -17.53 12.44 -21.27
CA THR A 50 -17.08 11.27 -20.49
C THR A 50 -18.24 10.28 -20.33
N SER A 51 -18.35 9.30 -21.23
CA SER A 51 -19.45 8.35 -21.22
C SER A 51 -19.35 7.52 -19.94
N MET A 52 -20.50 7.26 -19.31
CA MET A 52 -20.56 6.48 -18.07
C MET A 52 -19.92 5.09 -18.26
N GLU A 53 -19.94 4.55 -19.47
CA GLU A 53 -19.25 3.31 -19.85
C GLU A 53 -17.72 3.40 -19.73
N ASN A 54 -17.13 4.55 -20.08
CA ASN A 54 -15.70 4.80 -19.98
C ASN A 54 -15.27 4.89 -18.51
N VAL A 55 -16.13 5.46 -17.66
CA VAL A 55 -15.91 5.51 -16.21
C VAL A 55 -15.96 4.11 -15.61
N PHE A 56 -16.98 3.31 -15.93
CA PHE A 56 -17.06 1.92 -15.45
C PHE A 56 -15.89 1.07 -15.95
N THR A 57 -15.49 1.25 -17.20
CA THR A 57 -14.32 0.57 -17.78
C THR A 57 -13.03 0.97 -17.07
N LEU A 58 -12.85 2.26 -16.75
CA LEU A 58 -11.72 2.75 -15.95
C LEU A 58 -11.69 2.07 -14.57
N LEU A 59 -12.82 2.05 -13.87
CA LEU A 59 -12.93 1.44 -12.54
C LEU A 59 -12.61 -0.05 -12.59
N ALA A 60 -13.19 -0.79 -13.53
CA ALA A 60 -12.95 -2.23 -13.68
C ALA A 60 -11.47 -2.53 -13.99
N ASN A 61 -10.87 -1.79 -14.94
CA ASN A 61 -9.46 -1.92 -15.27
C ASN A 61 -8.55 -1.51 -14.11
N GLY A 62 -8.94 -0.47 -13.36
CA GLY A 62 -8.26 0.00 -12.16
C GLY A 62 -8.20 -1.09 -11.09
N VAL A 63 -9.36 -1.66 -10.71
CA VAL A 63 -9.46 -2.75 -9.73
C VAL A 63 -8.63 -3.95 -10.16
N LYS A 64 -8.76 -4.39 -11.41
CA LYS A 64 -7.97 -5.52 -11.94
C LYS A 64 -6.47 -5.25 -11.88
N ALA A 65 -6.04 -4.06 -12.27
CA ALA A 65 -4.63 -3.67 -12.22
C ALA A 65 -4.11 -3.55 -10.78
N SER A 66 -4.96 -3.11 -9.84
CA SER A 66 -4.66 -3.05 -8.41
C SER A 66 -4.51 -4.43 -7.79
N GLU A 67 -5.42 -5.37 -8.08
CA GLU A 67 -5.33 -6.77 -7.62
C GLU A 67 -4.08 -7.47 -8.14
N GLN A 68 -3.76 -7.27 -9.41
CA GLN A 68 -2.53 -7.78 -10.00
C GLN A 68 -1.30 -7.23 -9.25
N LYS A 69 -1.25 -5.91 -9.03
CA LYS A 69 -0.12 -5.28 -8.32
C LYS A 69 -0.01 -5.70 -6.86
N TRP A 70 -1.14 -5.89 -6.19
CA TRP A 70 -1.17 -6.43 -4.82
C TRP A 70 -0.60 -7.85 -4.77
N THR A 71 -0.95 -8.68 -5.75
CA THR A 71 -0.43 -10.05 -5.88
C THR A 71 1.08 -10.04 -6.13
N GLU A 72 1.57 -9.17 -7.02
CA GLU A 72 3.00 -8.99 -7.28
C GLU A 72 3.77 -8.55 -6.01
N ASN A 73 3.15 -7.71 -5.18
CA ASN A 73 3.74 -7.22 -3.94
C ASN A 73 3.67 -8.20 -2.76
N GLN A 74 3.02 -9.37 -2.89
CA GLN A 74 2.98 -10.37 -1.83
C GLN A 74 4.37 -10.87 -1.44
N THR A 75 5.25 -11.09 -2.42
CA THR A 75 6.63 -11.52 -2.16
C THR A 75 7.40 -10.45 -1.38
N PHE A 76 7.26 -9.18 -1.77
CA PHE A 76 7.85 -8.06 -1.04
C PHE A 76 7.37 -8.01 0.43
N LEU A 77 6.07 -8.19 0.67
CA LEU A 77 5.53 -8.19 2.03
C LEU A 77 6.05 -9.37 2.86
N LYS A 78 6.23 -10.54 2.26
CA LYS A 78 6.87 -11.69 2.92
C LYS A 78 8.32 -11.40 3.28
N ASP A 79 9.06 -10.75 2.38
CA ASP A 79 10.46 -10.36 2.63
C ASP A 79 10.55 -9.30 3.72
N VAL A 80 9.68 -8.28 3.71
CA VAL A 80 9.61 -7.28 4.77
C VAL A 80 9.30 -7.95 6.12
N GLN A 81 8.33 -8.86 6.15
CA GLN A 81 8.02 -9.60 7.37
C GLN A 81 9.25 -10.40 7.84
N HIS A 82 9.92 -11.12 6.94
CA HIS A 82 11.02 -12.00 7.30
C HIS A 82 12.31 -11.26 7.71
N PHE A 83 12.68 -10.21 6.97
CA PHE A 83 13.96 -9.52 7.13
C PHE A 83 13.89 -8.28 8.01
N GLN A 84 12.79 -7.53 7.98
CA GLN A 84 12.64 -6.30 8.76
C GLN A 84 11.98 -6.57 10.09
N PHE A 85 10.85 -7.29 10.09
CA PHE A 85 10.05 -7.49 11.31
C PHE A 85 10.37 -8.79 12.04
N ARG A 86 10.97 -9.78 11.37
CA ARG A 86 11.19 -11.13 11.89
C ARG A 86 9.85 -11.72 12.39
N GLN A 87 9.77 -11.99 13.68
CA GLN A 87 8.58 -12.50 14.36
C GLN A 87 7.79 -11.41 15.11
N TYR A 88 8.27 -10.17 15.10
CA TYR A 88 7.70 -9.06 15.86
C TYR A 88 6.71 -8.23 15.03
N GLY A 89 5.77 -7.58 15.71
CA GLY A 89 4.77 -6.72 15.08
C GLY A 89 5.23 -5.28 14.82
N CYS A 90 6.21 -4.76 15.55
CA CYS A 90 6.63 -3.36 15.50
C CYS A 90 8.15 -3.19 15.31
N LEU A 91 8.52 -2.13 14.58
CA LEU A 91 9.88 -1.67 14.36
C LEU A 91 9.99 -0.19 14.76
N CYS A 92 10.95 0.15 15.61
CA CYS A 92 11.30 1.54 15.87
C CYS A 92 12.24 2.08 14.78
N LEU A 93 11.80 3.12 14.07
CA LEU A 93 12.55 3.78 13.01
C LEU A 93 13.73 4.62 13.54
N ARG A 94 13.77 4.90 14.85
CA ARG A 94 14.85 5.67 15.47
C ARG A 94 16.04 4.80 15.88
N CYS A 95 15.79 3.69 16.57
CA CYS A 95 16.84 2.86 17.16
C CYS A 95 16.89 1.42 16.63
N GLY A 96 15.99 1.04 15.71
CA GLY A 96 15.94 -0.29 15.12
C GLY A 96 15.38 -1.38 16.04
N ALA A 97 14.80 -1.02 17.19
CA ALA A 97 14.23 -1.99 18.12
C ALA A 97 13.04 -2.72 17.50
N LEU A 98 13.01 -4.04 17.65
CA LEU A 98 11.88 -4.90 17.30
C LEU A 98 11.16 -5.35 18.56
N PHE A 99 9.84 -5.24 18.56
CA PHE A 99 8.99 -5.59 19.70
C PHE A 99 7.56 -5.82 19.23
N ASP A 100 6.77 -6.51 20.04
CA ASP A 100 5.32 -6.59 19.83
C ASP A 100 4.64 -5.42 20.54
N GLU A 101 3.53 -4.95 19.97
CA GLU A 101 2.65 -4.06 20.73
C GLU A 101 2.26 -4.76 22.02
N ASN A 102 2.29 -4.04 23.14
CA ASN A 102 1.78 -4.58 24.39
C ASN A 102 0.32 -4.95 24.16
N ALA A 103 0.04 -6.24 24.02
CA ALA A 103 -1.30 -6.77 24.19
C ALA A 103 -1.67 -6.41 25.63
N GLU A 104 -2.51 -5.40 25.81
CA GLU A 104 -3.12 -5.12 27.10
C GLU A 104 -3.77 -6.42 27.57
N ALA A 105 -3.21 -7.00 28.64
CA ALA A 105 -3.75 -8.16 29.34
C ALA A 105 -4.97 -7.75 30.17
#